data_AF-A0A1J6KG29-F1
#
_entry.id   AF-A0A1J6KG29-F1
#
_cell.length_a   1.000
_cell.length_b   1.000
_cell.length_c   1.000
_cell.angle_alpha   90.00
_cell.angle_beta   90.00
_cell.angle_gamma   90.00
#
_symmetry.space_group_name_H-M   'P 1'
#
loop_
_entity.id
_entity.type
_entity.pdbx_description
1 polymer ?
#
loop_
_entity_poly.entity_id
_entity_poly.type
_entity_poly.pdbx_seq_one_letter_code
_entity_poly.pdbx_strand_id
1 'polypeptide(L)'
;QENQVECIIFNAEIMHFEDLFGPFHTYLVSVAQVKESNYMYGNPLDKFTWTIDRCTIVEPIETVNPPKEPLPPPTRLNLIPFGNFEYQPEGSEFDVLAIVLNASPSTYASNGRRIQDFIIVDDQ
;
A
#
# COMPACT_ATOMS: atom_id res chain seq x y z
N GLN A 1 -4.73 14.81 -11.28
CA GLN A 1 -4.09 14.80 -9.95
C GLN A 1 -4.68 13.61 -9.21
N GLU A 2 -3.84 12.66 -8.81
CA GLU A 2 -4.27 11.43 -8.13
C GLU A 2 -4.19 11.65 -6.62
N ASN A 3 -5.30 11.44 -5.90
CA ASN A 3 -5.33 11.55 -4.44
C ASN A 3 -5.18 10.15 -3.85
N GLN A 4 -4.23 10.00 -2.94
CA GLN A 4 -4.00 8.76 -2.19
C GLN A 4 -4.54 8.94 -0.79
N VAL A 5 -5.16 7.89 -0.24
CA VAL A 5 -5.71 7.88 1.11
C VAL A 5 -5.42 6.52 1.74
N GLU A 6 -5.12 6.53 3.04
CA GLU A 6 -4.95 5.30 3.81
C GLU A 6 -6.32 4.77 4.27
N CYS A 7 -6.52 3.46 4.12
CA CYS A 7 -7.69 2.75 4.63
C CYS A 7 -7.26 1.70 5.66
N ILE A 8 -7.93 1.67 6.82
CA ILE A 8 -7.65 0.73 7.90
C ILE A 8 -8.88 -0.18 8.14
N ILE A 9 -8.63 -1.47 8.28
CA ILE A 9 -9.60 -2.49 8.69
C ILE A 9 -9.13 -3.08 10.03
N PHE A 10 -10.05 -3.29 10.96
CA PHE A 10 -9.73 -3.83 12.30
C PHE A 10 -10.42 -5.16 12.56
N ASN A 11 -9.87 -5.95 13.48
CA ASN A 11 -10.55 -7.08 14.15
C ASN A 11 -11.29 -8.05 13.21
N ALA A 12 -12.60 -8.23 13.43
CA ALA A 12 -13.41 -9.21 12.74
C ALA A 12 -13.69 -8.81 11.29
N GLU A 13 -13.59 -7.53 10.98
CA GLU A 13 -13.76 -6.99 9.64
C GLU A 13 -12.60 -7.41 8.72
N ILE A 14 -11.41 -7.71 9.27
CA ILE A 14 -10.29 -8.24 8.48
C ILE A 14 -10.70 -9.56 7.83
N MET A 15 -11.20 -10.51 8.62
CA MET A 15 -11.67 -11.81 8.10
C MET A 15 -12.86 -11.65 7.13
N HIS A 16 -13.64 -10.58 7.26
CA HIS A 16 -14.76 -10.34 6.35
C HIS A 16 -14.29 -9.91 4.95
N PHE A 17 -13.16 -9.18 4.88
CA PHE A 17 -12.65 -8.59 3.65
C PHE A 17 -11.34 -9.21 3.15
N GLU A 18 -10.79 -10.23 3.82
CA GLU A 18 -9.45 -10.79 3.54
C GLU A 18 -9.31 -11.30 2.10
N ASP A 19 -10.35 -11.95 1.58
CA ASP A 19 -10.36 -12.49 0.22
C ASP A 19 -10.86 -11.46 -0.82
N LEU A 20 -11.35 -10.30 -0.38
CA LEU A 20 -11.91 -9.29 -1.28
C LEU A 20 -10.84 -8.38 -1.89
N PHE A 21 -9.89 -7.91 -1.08
CA PHE A 21 -8.90 -6.93 -1.52
C PHE A 21 -7.66 -7.59 -2.13
N GLY A 22 -7.61 -7.61 -3.46
CA GLY A 22 -6.40 -7.87 -4.24
C GLY A 22 -5.59 -6.59 -4.54
N PRO A 23 -4.25 -6.61 -4.45
CA PRO A 23 -3.39 -5.51 -4.91
C PRO A 23 -3.65 -5.14 -6.37
N PHE A 24 -3.56 -3.86 -6.72
CA PHE A 24 -3.73 -3.33 -8.10
C PHE A 24 -5.09 -3.63 -8.75
N HIS A 25 -6.14 -3.87 -7.97
CA HIS A 25 -7.52 -3.97 -8.44
C HIS A 25 -8.31 -2.71 -8.09
N THR A 26 -9.38 -2.45 -8.83
CA THR A 26 -10.23 -1.28 -8.62
C THR A 26 -11.52 -1.68 -7.92
N TYR A 27 -11.88 -0.93 -6.88
CA TYR A 27 -13.08 -1.16 -6.09
C TYR A 27 -13.88 0.13 -5.97
N LEU A 28 -15.21 -0.01 -5.99
CA LEU A 28 -16.11 1.01 -5.47
C LEU A 28 -16.16 0.85 -3.95
N VAL A 29 -15.76 1.89 -3.22
CA VAL A 29 -15.86 1.93 -1.76
C VAL A 29 -16.82 3.04 -1.36
N SER A 30 -17.84 2.70 -0.57
CA SER A 30 -18.87 3.63 -0.14
C SER A 30 -19.17 3.45 1.35
N VAL A 31 -19.58 4.55 2.00
CA VAL A 31 -19.97 4.57 3.42
C VAL A 31 -18.82 4.23 4.40
N ALA A 32 -17.57 4.42 3.97
CA ALA A 32 -16.41 4.31 4.87
C ALA A 32 -16.43 5.44 5.92
N GLN A 33 -15.96 5.15 7.13
CA GLN A 33 -15.82 6.18 8.15
C GLN A 33 -14.56 7.01 7.88
N VAL A 34 -14.65 8.34 7.97
CA VAL A 34 -13.51 9.24 7.76
C VAL A 34 -13.11 9.90 9.07
N LYS A 35 -11.83 9.85 9.42
CA LYS A 35 -11.27 10.47 10.63
C LYS A 35 -9.98 11.21 10.29
N GLU A 36 -9.62 12.20 11.11
CA GLU A 36 -8.31 12.87 10.99
C GLU A 36 -7.19 11.87 11.30
N SER A 37 -6.15 11.88 10.47
CA SER A 37 -5.03 10.97 10.58
C SER A 37 -4.25 11.17 11.87
N ASN A 38 -3.74 10.08 12.44
CA ASN A 38 -2.99 10.14 13.68
C ASN A 38 -1.48 10.22 13.42
N TYR A 39 -0.92 11.43 13.57
CA TYR A 39 0.50 11.72 13.38
C TYR A 39 1.41 11.19 14.51
N MET A 40 0.87 10.60 15.58
CA MET A 40 1.68 10.08 16.70
C MET A 40 2.28 8.70 16.43
N TYR A 41 1.75 7.95 15.47
CA TYR A 41 2.13 6.55 15.23
C TYR A 41 2.72 6.30 13.83
N GLY A 42 2.91 7.35 13.02
CA GLY A 42 3.48 7.23 11.68
C GLY A 42 3.37 8.53 10.89
N ASN A 43 3.80 8.47 9.62
CA ASN A 43 3.66 9.53 8.64
C ASN A 43 2.44 9.24 7.74
N PRO A 44 1.24 9.75 8.06
CA PRO A 44 0.06 9.42 7.29
C PRO A 44 0.12 10.01 5.88
N LEU A 45 -0.36 9.25 4.89
CA LEU A 45 -0.37 9.63 3.48
C LEU A 45 -1.27 10.84 3.18
N ASP A 46 -2.34 11.02 3.96
CA ASP A 46 -3.30 12.12 3.82
C ASP A 46 -3.68 12.69 5.20
N LYS A 47 -4.33 13.87 5.20
CA LYS A 47 -4.91 14.46 6.42
C LYS A 47 -5.99 13.57 7.04
N PHE A 48 -6.65 12.74 6.23
CA PHE A 48 -7.69 11.84 6.69
C PHE A 48 -7.34 10.38 6.43
N THR A 49 -7.72 9.53 7.36
CA THR A 49 -7.68 8.08 7.21
C THR A 49 -9.11 7.56 7.14
N TRP A 50 -9.34 6.57 6.29
CA TRP A 50 -10.64 5.91 6.18
C TRP A 50 -10.63 4.62 6.99
N THR A 51 -11.71 4.34 7.70
CA THR A 51 -11.93 3.05 8.36
C THR A 51 -13.00 2.29 7.58
N ILE A 52 -12.62 1.10 7.11
CA ILE A 52 -13.53 0.16 6.48
C ILE A 52 -14.07 -0.74 7.59
N ASP A 53 -15.38 -0.75 7.74
CA ASP A 53 -16.10 -1.55 8.72
C ASP A 53 -17.20 -2.38 8.06
N ARG A 54 -17.97 -3.12 8.87
CA ARG A 54 -19.08 -3.96 8.37
C ARG A 54 -20.19 -3.18 7.65
N CYS A 55 -20.29 -1.88 7.87
CA CYS A 55 -21.26 -1.02 7.20
C CYS A 55 -20.73 -0.46 5.87
N THR A 56 -19.43 -0.57 5.63
CA THR A 56 -18.79 -0.10 4.40
C THR A 56 -19.12 -1.04 3.25
N ILE A 57 -19.58 -0.47 2.15
CA ILE A 57 -19.90 -1.20 0.92
C ILE A 57 -18.63 -1.20 0.05
N VAL A 58 -18.15 -2.39 -0.31
CA VAL A 58 -17.00 -2.58 -1.19
C VAL A 58 -17.42 -3.50 -2.33
N GLU A 59 -17.34 -3.01 -3.56
CA GLU A 59 -17.68 -3.77 -4.76
C GLU A 59 -16.50 -3.76 -5.73
N PRO A 60 -16.02 -4.93 -6.22
CA PRO A 60 -15.01 -4.95 -7.26
C PRO A 60 -15.61 -4.35 -8.54
N ILE A 61 -14.88 -3.43 -9.16
CA ILE A 61 -15.25 -2.96 -10.49
C ILE A 61 -14.78 -4.04 -11.46
N GLU A 62 -15.69 -4.95 -11.81
CA GLU A 62 -15.44 -5.92 -12.87
C GLU A 62 -15.02 -5.19 -14.16
N THR A 63 -14.16 -5.83 -14.95
CA THR A 63 -13.90 -5.42 -16.33
C THR A 63 -15.17 -5.65 -17.14
N VAL A 64 -16.09 -4.71 -17.03
CA VAL A 64 -17.40 -4.70 -17.70
C VAL A 64 -17.23 -4.99 -19.19
N ASN A 65 -18.17 -5.74 -19.77
CA ASN A 65 -18.26 -5.97 -21.21
C ASN A 65 -19.44 -5.14 -21.79
N PRO A 66 -19.22 -4.23 -22.74
CA PRO A 66 -17.93 -3.82 -23.28
C PRO A 66 -17.11 -3.02 -22.25
N PRO A 67 -15.77 -3.02 -22.37
CA PRO A 67 -14.88 -2.32 -21.44
C PRO A 67 -15.30 -0.86 -21.32
N LYS A 68 -15.83 -0.47 -20.15
CA LYS A 68 -15.68 0.93 -19.74
C LYS A 68 -14.18 1.15 -19.61
N GLU A 69 -13.70 2.33 -20.01
CA GLU A 69 -12.29 2.69 -19.78
C GLU A 69 -11.99 2.45 -18.29
N PRO A 70 -11.10 1.49 -17.97
CA PRO A 70 -10.74 1.25 -16.58
C PRO A 70 -10.11 2.53 -16.04
N LEU A 71 -10.33 2.79 -14.75
CA LEU A 71 -9.58 3.86 -14.10
C LEU A 71 -8.08 3.57 -14.28
N PRO A 72 -7.26 4.59 -14.60
CA PRO A 72 -5.83 4.37 -14.75
C PRO A 72 -5.28 3.77 -13.45
N PRO A 73 -4.35 2.81 -13.53
CA PRO A 73 -3.72 2.28 -12.33
C PRO A 73 -3.05 3.43 -11.55
N PRO A 74 -2.89 3.29 -10.22
CA PRO A 74 -2.14 4.26 -9.44
C PRO A 74 -0.78 4.52 -10.10
N THR A 75 -0.53 5.78 -10.42
CA THR A 75 0.67 6.20 -11.18
C THR A 75 1.69 6.89 -10.30
N ARG A 76 1.31 7.27 -9.09
CA ARG A 76 2.19 7.93 -8.13
C ARG A 76 3.05 6.93 -7.36
N LEU A 77 4.21 6.63 -7.93
CA LEU A 77 5.36 6.12 -7.19
C LEU A 77 6.29 7.30 -6.88
N ASN A 78 6.67 7.47 -5.63
CA ASN A 78 7.71 8.39 -5.20
C ASN A 78 9.08 7.72 -5.32
N LEU A 79 9.52 7.47 -6.56
CA LEU A 79 10.78 6.79 -6.83
C LEU A 79 11.98 7.64 -6.43
N ILE A 80 12.85 7.08 -5.60
CA ILE A 80 14.12 7.70 -5.20
C ILE A 80 15.29 6.88 -5.76
N PRO A 81 16.21 7.49 -6.54
CA PRO A 81 17.43 6.82 -7.00
C PRO A 81 18.34 6.44 -5.83
N PHE A 82 19.15 5.38 -5.98
CA PHE A 82 19.94 4.86 -4.86
C PHE A 82 20.96 5.90 -4.35
N GLY A 83 21.54 6.67 -5.27
CA GLY A 83 22.46 7.77 -4.93
C GLY A 83 21.84 8.86 -4.05
N ASN A 84 20.53 8.90 -3.90
CA ASN A 84 19.81 9.89 -3.09
C ASN A 84 19.29 9.35 -1.75
N PHE A 85 19.56 8.08 -1.41
CA PHE A 85 19.10 7.49 -0.14
C PHE A 85 19.65 8.22 1.08
N GLU A 86 20.92 8.63 1.07
CA GLU A 86 21.56 9.32 2.19
C GLU A 86 20.98 10.72 2.46
N TYR A 87 20.27 11.30 1.49
CA TYR A 87 19.64 12.61 1.61
C TYR A 87 18.18 12.54 2.09
N GLN A 88 17.62 11.34 2.25
CA GLN A 88 16.24 11.18 2.72
C GLN A 88 16.17 11.43 4.24
N PRO A 89 15.18 12.20 4.72
CA PRO A 89 14.97 12.37 6.15
C PRO A 89 14.75 11.03 6.86
N GLU A 90 15.24 10.90 8.08
CA GLU A 90 14.96 9.72 8.90
C GLU A 90 13.44 9.54 9.08
N GLY A 91 12.95 8.32 8.85
CA GLY A 91 11.53 7.99 8.92
C GLY A 91 10.70 8.39 7.69
N SER A 92 11.31 8.94 6.64
CA SER A 92 10.61 9.15 5.37
C SER A 92 10.36 7.83 4.64
N GLU A 93 9.22 7.77 3.95
CA GLU A 93 8.83 6.64 3.11
C GLU A 93 8.99 7.02 1.63
N PHE A 94 9.54 6.11 0.84
CA PHE A 94 9.74 6.28 -0.59
C PHE A 94 9.70 4.95 -1.31
N ASP A 95 9.45 5.01 -2.62
CA ASP A 95 9.38 3.83 -3.47
C ASP A 95 10.75 3.55 -4.10
N VAL A 96 11.05 2.26 -4.30
CA VAL A 96 12.29 1.81 -4.91
C VAL A 96 11.96 0.85 -6.06
N LEU A 97 12.48 1.15 -7.26
CA LEU A 97 12.46 0.26 -8.41
C LEU A 97 13.89 -0.22 -8.67
N ALA A 98 14.11 -1.54 -8.65
CA ALA A 98 15.46 -2.10 -8.71
C ALA A 98 15.48 -3.52 -9.27
N ILE A 99 16.66 -3.95 -9.72
CA ILE A 99 16.96 -5.32 -10.15
C ILE A 99 17.48 -6.11 -8.95
N VAL A 100 16.89 -7.27 -8.67
CA VAL A 100 17.36 -8.18 -7.62
C VAL A 100 18.50 -9.05 -8.17
N LEU A 101 19.71 -8.87 -7.64
CA LEU A 101 20.88 -9.68 -8.00
C LEU A 101 20.95 -10.98 -7.20
N ASN A 102 20.58 -10.93 -5.92
CA ASN A 102 20.62 -12.08 -5.03
C ASN A 102 19.57 -11.96 -3.92
N ALA A 103 19.06 -13.10 -3.48
CA ALA A 103 18.14 -13.21 -2.35
C ALA A 103 18.68 -14.27 -1.39
N SER A 104 18.93 -13.88 -0.14
CA SER A 104 19.36 -14.83 0.88
C SER A 104 18.22 -15.80 1.24
N PRO A 105 18.53 -17.00 1.78
CA PRO A 105 17.51 -17.85 2.37
C PRO A 105 16.82 -17.13 3.52
N SER A 106 15.50 -17.30 3.65
CA SER A 106 14.80 -16.68 4.76
C SER A 106 15.14 -17.33 6.09
N THR A 107 15.29 -16.49 7.11
CA THR A 107 15.54 -16.86 8.50
C THR A 107 14.43 -16.31 9.40
N TYR A 108 14.50 -16.57 10.71
CA TYR A 108 13.53 -16.09 11.69
C TYR A 108 14.25 -15.36 12.82
N ALA A 109 13.79 -14.14 13.15
CA ALA A 109 14.24 -13.42 14.34
C ALA A 109 13.71 -14.07 15.63
N SER A 110 14.27 -13.66 16.77
CA SER A 110 13.85 -14.11 18.10
C SER A 110 12.37 -13.83 18.42
N ASN A 111 11.76 -12.83 17.78
CA ASN A 111 10.35 -12.51 17.88
C ASN A 111 9.45 -13.31 16.90
N GLY A 112 10.02 -14.29 16.19
CA GLY A 112 9.30 -15.13 15.23
C GLY A 112 9.01 -14.47 13.88
N ARG A 113 9.45 -13.22 13.66
CA ARG A 113 9.30 -12.56 12.35
C ARG A 113 10.27 -13.18 11.34
N ARG A 114 9.76 -13.50 10.15
CA ARG A 114 10.57 -13.96 9.01
C ARG A 114 11.42 -12.78 8.51
N ILE A 115 12.70 -13.03 8.29
CA ILE A 115 13.67 -12.08 7.73
C ILE A 115 14.23 -12.67 6.45
N GLN A 116 14.40 -11.83 5.43
CA GLN A 116 15.06 -12.20 4.19
C GLN A 116 15.75 -10.97 3.61
N ASP A 117 17.02 -11.12 3.24
CA ASP A 117 17.83 -10.02 2.71
C ASP A 117 17.93 -10.15 1.18
N PHE A 118 17.91 -9.00 0.51
CA PHE A 118 18.06 -8.90 -0.93
C PHE A 118 19.21 -7.97 -1.26
N ILE A 119 20.00 -8.35 -2.26
CA ILE A 119 20.97 -7.45 -2.91
C ILE A 119 20.29 -6.91 -4.15
N ILE A 120 20.03 -5.61 -4.15
CA ILE A 120 19.36 -4.90 -5.25
C ILE A 120 20.30 -3.87 -5.87
N VAL A 121 20.10 -3.56 -7.15
CA VAL A 121 20.80 -2.49 -7.88
C VAL A 121 19.78 -1.67 -8.67
N ASP A 122 20.02 -0.37 -8.80
CA ASP A 122 19.26 0.47 -9.73
C ASP A 122 19.78 0.30 -11.16
N ASP A 123 19.04 0.84 -12.12
CA ASP A 123 19.32 0.76 -13.56
C ASP A 123 20.24 1.88 -14.08
N GLN A 124 20.88 2.62 -13.15
CA GLN A 124 21.76 3.76 -13.44
C GLN A 124 23.16 3.32 -13.89
#